data_AF-K9RQ14-F1
#
_entry.id   AF-K9RQ14-F1
#
_cell.length_a   1.000
_cell.length_b   1.000
_cell.length_c   1.000
_cell.angle_alpha   90.00
_cell.angle_beta   90.00
_cell.angle_gamma   90.00
#
_symmetry.space_group_name_H-M   'P 1'
#
loop_
_entity.id
_entity.type
_entity.pdbx_description
1 polymer ?
#
loop_
_entity_poly.entity_id
_entity_poly.type
_entity_poly.pdbx_seq_one_letter_code
_entity_poly.pdbx_strand_id
1 'polypeptide(L)'
;MPYQPALLRILHGLITALVIFALVSGFWVYNTYDHRWGQLPLPNLEDIQGIHGTGALTFLIVLPLFAIYSFHWGYRRLVQPQSWQQLQKVGQPSSWVALQKILNSVMLLAATFAAITGRLMQEEWLPRGELNHWAYLGHLLAWLVMLVVLVLHIGLGVKVGGVPLVVAMFQLKVRASDHPKTWLQGWRLMSSKLLLVWEIIVISGIIAAFILPAFSA
;
A
#
# COMPACT_ATOMS: atom_id res chain seq x y z
N MET A 1 20.24 -3.45 17.34
CA MET A 1 18.96 -3.09 16.68
C MET A 1 18.65 -4.12 15.61
N PRO A 2 17.37 -4.51 15.42
CA PRO A 2 16.98 -5.43 14.36
C PRO A 2 17.34 -4.82 13.00
N TYR A 3 18.10 -5.55 12.20
CA TYR A 3 18.56 -5.09 10.89
C TYR A 3 17.48 -5.29 9.82
N GLN A 4 17.34 -4.32 8.93
CA GLN A 4 16.46 -4.40 7.77
C GLN A 4 17.29 -4.37 6.48
N PRO A 5 17.06 -5.30 5.54
CA PRO A 5 17.77 -5.29 4.25
C PRO A 5 17.60 -3.95 3.53
N ALA A 6 18.65 -3.46 2.87
CA ALA A 6 18.64 -2.22 2.10
C ALA A 6 17.53 -2.20 1.04
N LEU A 7 17.37 -3.29 0.29
CA LEU A 7 16.34 -3.40 -0.73
C LEU A 7 14.93 -3.20 -0.16
N LEU A 8 14.65 -3.80 1.01
CA LEU A 8 13.38 -3.57 1.72
C LEU A 8 13.24 -2.09 2.09
N ARG A 9 14.26 -1.50 2.72
CA ARG A 9 14.19 -0.10 3.18
C ARG A 9 13.94 0.86 2.03
N ILE A 10 14.62 0.67 0.90
CA ILE A 10 14.48 1.52 -0.29
C ILE A 10 13.08 1.38 -0.89
N LEU A 11 12.64 0.16 -1.20
CA LEU A 11 11.32 -0.07 -1.82
C LEU A 11 10.19 0.36 -0.88
N HIS A 12 10.27 -0.04 0.39
CA HIS A 12 9.28 0.35 1.38
C HIS A 12 9.27 1.86 1.61
N GLY A 13 10.43 2.50 1.70
CA GLY A 13 10.54 3.95 1.88
C GLY A 13 9.91 4.72 0.71
N LEU A 14 10.22 4.31 -0.52
CA LEU A 14 9.63 4.87 -1.74
C LEU A 14 8.11 4.69 -1.77
N ILE A 15 7.62 3.47 -1.53
CA ILE A 15 6.18 3.16 -1.47
C ILE A 15 5.50 3.97 -0.35
N THR A 16 6.13 4.09 0.82
CA THR A 16 5.58 4.87 1.94
C THR A 16 5.44 6.34 1.57
N ALA A 17 6.47 6.93 0.95
CA ALA A 17 6.42 8.33 0.50
C ALA A 17 5.30 8.54 -0.52
N LEU A 18 5.17 7.64 -1.51
CA LEU A 18 4.13 7.71 -2.54
C LEU A 18 2.72 7.51 -1.97
N VAL A 19 2.54 6.59 -1.02
CA VAL A 19 1.23 6.39 -0.34
C VAL A 19 0.85 7.61 0.49
N ILE A 20 1.78 8.19 1.25
CA ILE A 20 1.51 9.41 2.03
C ILE A 20 1.15 10.56 1.07
N PHE A 21 1.92 10.74 0.00
CA PHE A 21 1.61 11.72 -1.04
C PHE A 21 0.21 11.51 -1.64
N ALA A 22 -0.15 10.27 -1.99
CA ALA A 22 -1.45 9.95 -2.57
C ALA A 22 -2.60 10.16 -1.57
N LEU A 23 -2.41 9.84 -0.29
CA LEU A 23 -3.41 10.08 0.75
C LEU A 23 -3.67 11.58 0.94
N VAL A 24 -2.60 12.38 1.01
CA VAL A 24 -2.70 13.84 1.20
C VAL A 24 -3.28 14.52 -0.05
N SER A 25 -2.75 14.23 -1.23
CA SER A 25 -3.25 14.81 -2.48
C SER A 25 -4.68 14.34 -2.79
N GLY A 26 -5.01 13.08 -2.51
CA GLY A 26 -6.38 12.54 -2.66
C GLY A 26 -7.38 13.19 -1.71
N PHE A 27 -6.98 13.47 -0.47
CA PHE A 27 -7.79 14.30 0.43
C PHE A 27 -8.00 15.70 -0.13
N TRP A 28 -6.97 16.28 -0.75
CA TRP A 28 -7.07 17.60 -1.35
C TRP A 28 -8.01 17.61 -2.56
N VAL A 29 -7.99 16.58 -3.41
CA VAL A 29 -8.98 16.37 -4.49
C VAL A 29 -10.38 16.32 -3.91
N TYR A 30 -10.61 15.51 -2.86
CA TYR A 30 -11.88 15.46 -2.16
C TYR A 30 -12.33 16.83 -1.63
N ASN A 31 -11.42 17.57 -0.99
CA ASN A 31 -11.65 18.89 -0.39
C ASN A 31 -11.82 20.00 -1.43
N THR A 32 -11.54 19.74 -2.71
CA THR A 32 -11.78 20.70 -3.80
C THR A 32 -13.11 20.42 -4.51
N TYR A 33 -13.52 19.15 -4.66
CA TYR A 33 -14.64 18.80 -5.55
C TYR A 33 -15.84 18.09 -4.90
N ASP A 34 -15.65 17.27 -3.88
CA ASP A 34 -16.72 16.37 -3.38
C ASP A 34 -17.47 16.96 -2.17
N HIS A 35 -16.75 17.31 -1.11
CA HIS A 35 -17.26 17.96 0.11
C HIS A 35 -18.42 17.25 0.85
N ARG A 36 -18.86 16.04 0.47
CA ARG A 36 -20.07 15.38 1.03
C ARG A 36 -20.04 15.12 2.55
N TRP A 37 -18.84 15.09 3.13
CA TRP A 37 -18.58 14.85 4.57
C TRP A 37 -17.85 16.02 5.22
N GLY A 38 -17.93 17.20 4.60
CA GLY A 38 -17.32 18.43 5.08
C GLY A 38 -16.15 18.89 4.22
N GLN A 39 -15.75 20.13 4.47
CA GLN A 39 -14.66 20.81 3.79
C GLN A 39 -13.81 21.54 4.84
N LEU A 40 -12.49 21.49 4.67
CA LEU A 40 -11.53 22.30 5.41
C LEU A 40 -11.19 23.56 4.60
N PRO A 41 -10.89 24.70 5.25
CA PRO A 41 -10.52 25.95 4.60
C PRO A 41 -9.06 25.90 4.08
N LEU A 42 -8.80 24.99 3.16
CA LEU A 42 -7.51 24.80 2.51
C LEU A 42 -7.41 25.67 1.24
N PRO A 43 -6.20 26.10 0.84
CA PRO A 43 -6.04 26.80 -0.42
C PRO A 43 -6.40 25.89 -1.59
N ASN A 44 -7.01 26.48 -2.61
CA ASN A 44 -7.26 25.77 -3.86
C ASN A 44 -5.92 25.54 -4.56
N LEU A 45 -5.60 24.28 -4.84
CA LEU A 45 -4.42 23.91 -5.61
C LEU A 45 -4.88 23.65 -7.04
N GLU A 46 -4.39 24.46 -7.97
CA GLU A 46 -4.62 24.25 -9.39
C GLU A 46 -4.11 22.88 -9.81
N ASP A 47 -4.88 22.20 -10.66
CA ASP A 47 -4.57 20.86 -11.17
C ASP A 47 -4.25 19.80 -10.10
N ILE A 48 -4.93 19.88 -8.94
CA ILE A 48 -4.71 18.90 -7.87
C ILE A 48 -5.01 17.46 -8.30
N GLN A 49 -5.91 17.27 -9.28
CA GLN A 49 -6.16 15.96 -9.89
C GLN A 49 -4.96 15.47 -10.69
N GLY A 50 -4.36 16.30 -11.55
CA GLY A 50 -3.15 15.94 -12.30
C GLY A 50 -1.94 15.66 -11.40
N ILE A 51 -1.77 16.44 -10.32
CA ILE A 51 -0.74 16.21 -9.29
C ILE A 51 -0.95 14.85 -8.61
N HIS A 52 -2.18 14.57 -8.16
CA HIS A 52 -2.53 13.29 -7.55
C HIS A 52 -2.31 12.13 -8.54
N GLY A 53 -2.81 12.27 -9.77
CA GLY A 53 -2.72 11.28 -10.85
C GLY A 53 -1.27 10.96 -11.22
N THR A 54 -0.39 11.96 -11.28
CA THR A 54 1.05 11.76 -11.55
C THR A 54 1.73 10.95 -10.44
N GLY A 55 1.46 11.27 -9.18
CA GLY A 55 1.97 10.49 -8.06
C GLY A 55 1.40 9.07 -8.02
N ALA A 56 0.11 8.90 -8.34
CA ALA A 56 -0.54 7.60 -8.42
C ALA A 56 0.00 6.73 -9.57
N LEU A 57 0.33 7.32 -10.72
CA LEU A 57 0.99 6.60 -11.82
C LEU A 57 2.41 6.17 -11.44
N THR A 58 3.17 7.07 -10.80
CA THR A 58 4.51 6.74 -10.27
C THR A 58 4.42 5.58 -9.27
N PHE A 59 3.42 5.63 -8.38
CA PHE A 59 3.10 4.53 -7.46
C PHE A 59 2.81 3.22 -8.19
N LEU A 60 1.95 3.24 -9.21
CA LEU A 60 1.60 2.06 -9.99
C LEU A 60 2.81 1.43 -10.70
N ILE A 61 3.78 2.22 -11.16
CA ILE A 61 5.02 1.71 -11.76
C ILE A 61 5.90 1.00 -10.73
N VAL A 62 5.99 1.54 -9.51
CA VAL A 62 6.82 0.97 -8.43
C VAL A 62 6.15 -0.23 -7.75
N LEU A 63 4.82 -0.24 -7.70
CA LEU A 63 4.02 -1.25 -7.01
C LEU A 63 4.35 -2.70 -7.42
N PRO A 64 4.52 -3.08 -8.70
CA PRO A 64 4.92 -4.44 -9.07
C PRO A 64 6.24 -4.88 -8.42
N LEU A 65 7.24 -4.00 -8.39
CA LEU A 65 8.54 -4.31 -7.77
C LEU A 65 8.39 -4.58 -6.27
N PHE A 66 7.58 -3.77 -5.60
CA PHE A 66 7.30 -3.95 -4.17
C PHE A 66 6.42 -5.18 -3.88
N ALA A 67 5.45 -5.49 -4.75
CA ALA A 67 4.61 -6.68 -4.64
C ALA A 67 5.46 -7.96 -4.76
N ILE A 68 6.29 -8.06 -5.81
CA ILE A 68 7.24 -9.17 -6.01
C ILE A 68 8.17 -9.26 -4.79
N TYR A 69 8.72 -8.14 -4.32
CA TYR A 69 9.53 -8.14 -3.11
C TYR A 69 8.79 -8.77 -1.92
N SER A 70 7.56 -8.33 -1.69
CA SER A 70 6.73 -8.72 -0.55
C SER A 70 6.37 -10.21 -0.57
N PHE A 71 6.04 -10.78 -1.74
CA PHE A 71 5.62 -12.18 -1.85
C PHE A 71 6.79 -13.17 -1.87
N HIS A 72 7.97 -12.78 -2.37
CA HIS A 72 9.09 -13.72 -2.52
C HIS A 72 10.19 -13.59 -1.47
N TRP A 73 10.50 -12.37 -0.99
CA TRP A 73 11.49 -12.16 0.08
C TRP A 73 10.84 -11.73 1.39
N GLY A 74 9.84 -10.84 1.30
CA GLY A 74 9.12 -10.29 2.44
C GLY A 74 8.06 -11.22 3.03
N TYR A 75 7.86 -12.42 2.47
CA TYR A 75 6.66 -13.24 2.66
C TYR A 75 6.32 -13.50 4.13
N ARG A 76 7.32 -13.60 5.02
CA ARG A 76 7.13 -13.86 6.46
C ARG A 76 6.36 -12.74 7.18
N ARG A 77 6.31 -11.54 6.59
CA ARG A 77 5.58 -10.36 7.08
C ARG A 77 4.14 -10.30 6.59
N LEU A 78 3.77 -11.15 5.65
CA LEU A 78 2.41 -11.27 5.13
C LEU A 78 1.64 -12.34 5.93
N VAL A 79 0.32 -12.36 5.76
CA VAL A 79 -0.58 -13.36 6.35
C VAL A 79 -0.06 -14.78 6.12
N GLN A 80 -0.10 -15.60 7.17
CA GLN A 80 0.30 -17.00 7.14
C GLN A 80 -0.89 -17.89 7.48
N PRO A 81 -0.88 -19.18 7.12
CA PRO A 81 -1.94 -20.11 7.50
C PRO A 81 -2.22 -20.12 9.01
N GLN A 82 -1.19 -19.99 9.85
CA GLN A 82 -1.33 -19.96 11.31
C GLN A 82 -1.81 -18.61 11.85
N SER A 83 -1.83 -17.54 11.04
CA SER A 83 -2.23 -16.19 11.49
C SER A 83 -3.65 -16.18 12.05
N TRP A 84 -4.58 -16.96 11.48
CA TRP A 84 -5.95 -17.05 11.98
C TRP A 84 -6.06 -17.67 13.36
N GLN A 85 -5.33 -18.76 13.61
CA GLN A 85 -5.28 -19.40 14.92
C GLN A 85 -4.60 -18.48 15.96
N GLN A 86 -3.58 -17.73 15.55
CA GLN A 86 -2.88 -16.78 16.42
C GLN A 86 -3.75 -15.57 16.77
N LEU A 87 -4.62 -15.12 15.87
CA LEU A 87 -5.53 -14.00 16.10
C LEU A 87 -6.57 -14.29 17.19
N GLN A 88 -7.00 -15.56 17.32
CA GLN A 88 -7.92 -16.01 18.36
C GLN A 88 -7.33 -15.90 19.77
N LYS A 89 -6.01 -15.86 19.92
CA LYS A 89 -5.30 -15.74 21.21
C LYS A 89 -5.21 -14.27 21.65
N VAL A 90 -6.35 -13.59 21.75
CA VAL A 90 -6.45 -12.14 22.00
C VAL A 90 -5.65 -11.74 23.24
N GLY A 91 -4.89 -10.65 23.11
CA GLY A 91 -4.06 -10.10 24.20
C GLY A 91 -2.63 -10.66 24.24
N GLN A 92 -2.37 -11.81 23.61
CA GLN A 92 -1.03 -12.40 23.57
C GLN A 92 -0.14 -11.72 22.51
N PRO A 93 1.19 -11.67 22.69
CA PRO A 93 2.13 -11.16 21.68
C PRO A 93 1.91 -11.75 20.29
N SER A 94 1.56 -13.04 20.21
CA SER A 94 1.27 -13.72 18.95
C SER A 94 0.06 -13.16 18.20
N SER A 95 -0.99 -12.69 18.88
CA SER A 95 -2.16 -12.12 18.21
C SER A 95 -1.84 -10.76 17.59
N TRP A 96 -1.00 -9.96 18.25
CA TRP A 96 -0.54 -8.68 17.71
C TRP A 96 0.34 -8.86 16.47
N VAL A 97 1.24 -9.85 16.49
CA VAL A 97 2.06 -10.22 15.32
C VAL A 97 1.16 -10.71 14.18
N ALA A 98 0.17 -11.55 14.47
CA ALA A 98 -0.76 -12.04 13.44
C ALA A 98 -1.57 -10.90 12.81
N LEU A 99 -2.10 -9.98 13.64
CA LEU A 99 -2.83 -8.81 13.18
C LEU A 99 -1.96 -7.91 12.30
N GLN A 100 -0.70 -7.68 12.69
CA GLN A 100 0.24 -6.90 11.87
C GLN A 100 0.45 -7.55 10.50
N LYS A 101 0.62 -8.87 10.43
CA LYS A 101 0.79 -9.60 9.17
C LYS A 101 -0.44 -9.52 8.28
N ILE A 102 -1.63 -9.61 8.87
CA ILE A 102 -2.91 -9.44 8.16
C ILE A 102 -2.98 -8.02 7.58
N LEU A 103 -2.70 -7.00 8.37
CA LEU A 103 -2.73 -5.61 7.91
C LEU A 103 -1.70 -5.32 6.82
N ASN A 104 -0.50 -5.90 6.89
CA ASN A 104 0.49 -5.80 5.81
C ASN A 104 -0.05 -6.37 4.50
N SER A 105 -0.75 -7.50 4.56
CA SER A 105 -1.37 -8.11 3.39
C SER A 105 -2.55 -7.28 2.87
N VAL A 106 -3.43 -6.81 3.77
CA VAL A 106 -4.57 -5.94 3.41
C VAL A 106 -4.09 -4.64 2.77
N MET A 107 -2.97 -4.07 3.22
CA MET A 107 -2.37 -2.88 2.61
C MET A 107 -2.05 -3.11 1.13
N LEU A 108 -1.49 -4.26 0.77
CA LEU A 108 -1.19 -4.58 -0.63
C LEU A 108 -2.47 -4.69 -1.46
N LEU A 109 -3.51 -5.36 -0.94
CA LEU A 109 -4.80 -5.45 -1.64
C LEU A 109 -5.47 -4.08 -1.79
N ALA A 110 -5.50 -3.28 -0.73
CA ALA A 110 -6.10 -1.95 -0.75
C ALA A 110 -5.37 -1.03 -1.72
N ALA A 111 -4.03 -1.12 -1.79
CA ALA A 111 -3.24 -0.35 -2.73
C ALA A 111 -3.46 -0.79 -4.19
N THR A 112 -3.55 -2.09 -4.46
CA THR A 112 -3.91 -2.61 -5.79
C THR A 112 -5.33 -2.17 -6.18
N PHE A 113 -6.29 -2.26 -5.26
CA PHE A 113 -7.66 -1.83 -5.50
C PHE A 113 -7.75 -0.32 -5.78
N ALA A 114 -7.01 0.49 -5.01
CA ALA A 114 -6.89 1.93 -5.26
C ALA A 114 -6.30 2.21 -6.65
N ALA A 115 -5.28 1.48 -7.07
CA ALA A 115 -4.67 1.65 -8.38
C ALA A 115 -5.62 1.30 -9.53
N ILE A 116 -6.37 0.19 -9.42
CA ILE A 116 -7.36 -0.20 -10.44
C ILE A 116 -8.46 0.86 -10.55
N THR A 117 -9.09 1.19 -9.42
CA THR A 117 -10.24 2.11 -9.39
C THR A 117 -9.83 3.53 -9.77
N GLY A 118 -8.65 3.99 -9.36
CA GLY A 118 -8.12 5.30 -9.72
C GLY A 118 -7.79 5.39 -11.22
N ARG A 119 -7.25 4.33 -11.82
CA ARG A 119 -6.99 4.28 -13.27
C ARG A 119 -8.24 4.24 -14.13
N LEU A 120 -9.37 3.85 -13.57
CA LEU A 120 -10.68 3.81 -14.24
C LEU A 120 -11.53 5.05 -13.96
N MET A 121 -11.03 5.96 -13.12
CA MET A 121 -11.67 7.23 -12.85
C MET A 121 -11.30 8.25 -13.93
N GLN A 122 -12.28 9.01 -14.39
CA GLN A 122 -12.03 10.12 -15.33
C GLN A 122 -11.97 11.46 -14.59
N GLU A 123 -11.07 12.34 -15.05
CA GLU A 123 -10.76 13.60 -14.37
C GLU A 123 -11.92 14.61 -14.41
N GLU A 124 -12.80 14.49 -15.42
CA GLU A 124 -13.91 15.39 -15.63
C GLU A 124 -15.13 15.09 -14.74
N TRP A 125 -15.17 13.93 -14.07
CA TRP A 125 -16.33 13.55 -13.24
C TRP A 125 -16.47 14.45 -12.02
N LEU A 126 -15.40 14.66 -11.26
CA LEU A 126 -15.46 15.45 -10.03
C LEU A 126 -15.76 16.94 -10.27
N PRO A 127 -15.11 17.62 -11.24
CA PRO A 127 -15.42 19.01 -11.55
C PRO A 127 -16.87 19.22 -12.03
N ARG A 128 -17.49 18.18 -12.61
CA ARG A 128 -18.91 18.16 -12.99
C ARG A 128 -19.86 17.76 -11.87
N GLY A 129 -19.35 17.38 -10.69
CA GLY A 129 -20.17 16.89 -9.57
C GLY A 129 -20.73 15.47 -9.76
N GLU A 130 -20.17 14.68 -10.67
CA GLU A 130 -20.61 13.31 -10.97
C GLU A 130 -20.00 12.30 -9.99
N LEU A 131 -20.52 12.26 -8.76
CA LEU A 131 -19.93 11.50 -7.65
C LEU A 131 -20.42 10.04 -7.52
N ASN A 132 -21.23 9.56 -8.47
CA ASN A 132 -21.92 8.26 -8.38
C ASN A 132 -21.29 7.16 -9.25
N HIS A 133 -20.14 7.43 -9.87
CA HIS A 133 -19.42 6.44 -10.66
C HIS A 133 -18.76 5.40 -9.77
N TRP A 134 -18.90 4.11 -10.14
CA TRP A 134 -18.41 3.00 -9.34
C TRP A 134 -16.89 3.07 -9.11
N ALA A 135 -16.12 3.54 -10.10
CA ALA A 135 -14.68 3.66 -10.01
C ALA A 135 -14.30 4.75 -8.99
N TYR A 136 -15.01 5.88 -8.97
CA TYR A 136 -14.81 6.91 -7.96
C TYR A 136 -15.16 6.43 -6.55
N LEU A 137 -16.33 5.82 -6.36
CA LEU A 137 -16.75 5.29 -5.06
C LEU A 137 -15.80 4.19 -4.55
N GLY A 138 -15.35 3.32 -5.46
CA GLY A 138 -14.34 2.31 -5.17
C GLY A 138 -13.00 2.93 -4.77
N HIS A 139 -12.55 3.96 -5.47
CA HIS A 139 -11.30 4.65 -5.18
C HIS A 139 -11.35 5.36 -3.83
N LEU A 140 -12.45 6.02 -3.52
CA LEU A 140 -12.68 6.66 -2.23
C LEU A 140 -12.70 5.64 -1.08
N LEU A 141 -13.36 4.49 -1.27
CA LEU A 141 -13.32 3.40 -0.30
C LEU A 141 -11.89 2.90 -0.10
N ALA A 142 -11.14 2.73 -1.19
CA ALA A 142 -9.75 2.31 -1.14
C ALA A 142 -8.89 3.33 -0.37
N TRP A 143 -9.09 4.63 -0.60
CA TRP A 143 -8.42 5.70 0.13
C TRP A 143 -8.69 5.61 1.64
N LEU A 144 -9.95 5.41 2.05
CA LEU A 144 -10.32 5.29 3.47
C LEU A 144 -9.70 4.04 4.11
N VAL A 145 -9.78 2.89 3.44
CA VAL A 145 -9.18 1.64 3.91
C VAL A 145 -7.66 1.79 4.04
N MET A 146 -7.00 2.39 3.04
CA MET A 146 -5.56 2.65 3.06
C MET A 146 -5.18 3.52 4.26
N LEU A 147 -5.92 4.59 4.54
CA LEU A 147 -5.66 5.47 5.69
C LEU A 147 -5.74 4.70 7.01
N VAL A 148 -6.84 3.96 7.23
CA VAL A 148 -7.05 3.20 8.47
C VAL A 148 -5.96 2.13 8.63
N VAL A 149 -5.69 1.36 7.59
CA VAL A 149 -4.70 0.28 7.63
C VAL A 149 -3.29 0.84 7.82
N LEU A 150 -2.97 2.02 7.25
CA LEU A 150 -1.68 2.69 7.46
C LEU A 150 -1.47 3.09 8.92
N VAL A 151 -2.47 3.74 9.53
CA VAL A 151 -2.42 4.12 10.94
C VAL A 151 -2.23 2.88 11.83
N LEU A 152 -3.01 1.81 11.58
CA LEU A 152 -2.89 0.56 12.32
C LEU A 152 -1.55 -0.14 12.09
N HIS A 153 -1.03 -0.12 10.85
CA HIS A 153 0.26 -0.69 10.49
C HIS A 153 1.40 -0.03 11.28
N ILE A 154 1.41 1.31 11.35
CA ILE A 154 2.40 2.07 12.12
C ILE A 154 2.26 1.77 13.62
N GLY A 155 1.04 1.84 14.16
CA GLY A 155 0.78 1.58 15.57
C GLY A 155 1.20 0.18 16.01
N LEU A 156 0.91 -0.84 15.21
CA LEU A 156 1.35 -2.21 15.48
C LEU A 156 2.83 -2.42 15.23
N GLY A 157 3.43 -1.69 14.28
CA GLY A 157 4.88 -1.67 14.08
C GLY A 157 5.62 -1.26 15.35
N VAL A 158 5.14 -0.20 16.00
CA VAL A 158 5.65 0.25 17.31
C VAL A 158 5.36 -0.79 18.39
N LYS A 159 4.14 -1.33 18.46
CA LYS A 159 3.74 -2.29 19.51
C LYS A 159 4.51 -3.62 19.44
N VAL A 160 4.72 -4.16 18.25
CA VAL A 160 5.31 -5.49 18.04
C VAL A 160 6.83 -5.43 17.96
N GLY A 161 7.38 -4.43 17.27
CA GLY A 161 8.82 -4.31 17.04
C GLY A 161 9.54 -3.30 17.91
N GLY A 162 8.80 -2.49 18.67
CA GLY A 162 9.33 -1.36 19.41
C GLY A 162 9.80 -0.20 18.51
N VAL A 163 10.17 0.90 19.15
CA VAL A 163 10.80 2.07 18.48
C VAL A 163 12.04 1.68 17.65
N PRO A 164 12.92 0.74 18.07
CA PRO A 164 14.08 0.36 17.27
C PRO A 164 13.74 -0.22 15.89
N LEU A 165 12.59 -0.88 15.72
CA LEU A 165 12.16 -1.40 14.42
C LEU A 165 11.81 -0.27 13.45
N VAL A 166 11.11 0.75 13.94
CA VAL A 166 10.73 1.92 13.13
C VAL A 166 11.99 2.72 12.76
N VAL A 167 12.87 2.97 13.72
CA VAL A 167 14.15 3.67 13.48
C VAL A 167 15.02 2.92 12.48
N ALA A 168 15.02 1.58 12.48
CA ALA A 168 15.79 0.78 11.54
C ALA A 168 15.41 1.03 10.06
N MET A 169 14.18 1.47 9.79
CA MET A 169 13.74 1.80 8.42
C MET A 169 14.43 3.06 7.87
N PHE A 170 14.85 3.98 8.75
CA PHE A 170 15.51 5.24 8.39
C PHE A 170 17.04 5.19 8.48
N GLN A 171 17.61 4.07 8.93
CA GLN A 171 19.06 3.93 8.97
C GLN A 171 19.63 3.92 7.56
N LEU A 172 20.73 4.63 7.34
CA LEU A 172 21.47 4.63 6.07
C LEU A 172 22.60 3.59 6.05
N LYS A 173 22.92 2.97 7.20
CA LYS A 173 23.99 1.97 7.28
C LYS A 173 23.68 0.76 6.38
N VAL A 174 24.64 0.40 5.54
CA VAL A 174 24.61 -0.78 4.66
C VAL A 174 25.60 -1.80 5.21
N ARG A 175 25.20 -3.06 5.34
CA ARG A 175 26.09 -4.17 5.73
C ARG A 175 26.65 -4.86 4.50
N ALA A 176 27.74 -5.63 4.67
CA ALA A 176 28.31 -6.44 3.60
C ALA A 176 27.29 -7.43 2.98
N SER A 177 26.26 -7.83 3.73
CA SER A 177 25.17 -8.69 3.24
C SER A 177 24.11 -7.96 2.38
N ASP A 178 24.25 -6.64 2.17
CA ASP A 178 23.28 -5.81 1.44
C ASP A 178 23.78 -5.38 0.06
N HIS A 179 24.79 -6.06 -0.50
CA HIS A 179 25.21 -5.80 -1.87
C HIS A 179 24.18 -6.33 -2.89
N PRO A 180 24.06 -5.72 -4.09
CA PRO A 180 23.14 -6.18 -5.13
C PRO A 180 23.30 -7.67 -5.47
N LYS A 181 24.54 -8.19 -5.42
CA LYS A 181 24.86 -9.61 -5.63
C LYS A 181 24.20 -10.54 -4.61
N THR A 182 23.90 -10.06 -3.41
CA THR A 182 23.26 -10.82 -2.32
C THR A 182 21.77 -10.56 -2.20
N TRP A 183 21.20 -9.57 -2.91
CA TRP A 183 19.77 -9.24 -2.82
C TRP A 183 18.85 -10.39 -3.27
N LEU A 184 19.31 -11.23 -4.19
CA LEU A 184 18.55 -12.39 -4.66
C LEU A 184 18.57 -13.56 -3.66
N GLN A 185 19.42 -13.52 -2.63
CA GLN A 185 19.45 -14.56 -1.61
C GLN A 185 18.18 -14.54 -0.77
N GLY A 186 17.62 -15.72 -0.49
CA GLY A 186 16.40 -15.85 0.30
C GLY A 186 15.09 -15.74 -0.49
N TRP A 187 15.16 -15.66 -1.83
CA TRP A 187 13.99 -15.79 -2.70
C TRP A 187 13.26 -17.11 -2.47
N ARG A 188 11.92 -17.07 -2.46
CA ARG A 188 11.06 -18.26 -2.49
C ARG A 188 9.96 -18.10 -3.53
N LEU A 189 9.90 -19.04 -4.47
CA LEU A 189 8.85 -19.09 -5.51
C LEU A 189 7.47 -19.46 -4.95
N MET A 190 7.38 -20.18 -3.84
CA MET A 190 6.10 -20.61 -3.25
C MET A 190 6.20 -20.72 -1.74
N SER A 191 5.76 -19.70 -1.02
CA SER A 191 5.80 -19.67 0.45
C SER A 191 4.62 -20.42 1.10
N SER A 192 3.41 -20.29 0.54
CA SER A 192 2.21 -21.05 0.91
C SER A 192 1.11 -20.93 -0.16
N LYS A 193 0.14 -21.86 -0.21
CA LYS A 193 -1.02 -21.77 -1.12
C LYS A 193 -1.85 -20.51 -0.88
N LEU A 194 -1.98 -20.09 0.39
CA LEU A 194 -2.67 -18.85 0.75
C LEU A 194 -1.99 -17.64 0.08
N LEU A 195 -0.67 -17.51 0.24
CA LEU A 195 0.07 -16.39 -0.33
C LEU A 195 0.08 -16.40 -1.86
N LEU A 196 0.06 -17.57 -2.50
CA LEU A 196 -0.07 -17.67 -3.95
C LEU A 196 -1.39 -17.06 -4.44
N VAL A 197 -2.51 -17.31 -3.75
CA VAL A 197 -3.80 -16.70 -4.11
C VAL A 197 -3.74 -15.18 -4.00
N TRP A 198 -3.16 -14.66 -2.91
CA TRP A 198 -3.00 -13.22 -2.70
C TRP A 198 -2.07 -12.60 -3.75
N GLU A 199 -0.99 -13.29 -4.11
CA GLU A 199 -0.06 -12.87 -5.15
C GLU A 199 -0.75 -12.78 -6.51
N ILE A 200 -1.52 -13.81 -6.89
CA ILE A 200 -2.29 -13.80 -8.14
C ILE A 200 -3.26 -12.63 -8.17
N ILE A 201 -4.01 -12.39 -7.09
CA ILE A 201 -4.94 -11.25 -7.00
C ILE A 201 -4.21 -9.92 -7.15
N VAL A 202 -3.10 -9.71 -6.42
CA VAL A 202 -2.33 -8.46 -6.48
C VAL A 202 -1.73 -8.25 -7.87
N ILE A 203 -1.05 -9.25 -8.43
CA ILE A 203 -0.36 -9.12 -9.72
C ILE A 203 -1.35 -8.97 -10.87
N SER A 204 -2.43 -9.77 -10.91
CA SER A 204 -3.49 -9.61 -11.91
C SER A 204 -4.17 -8.25 -11.81
N GLY A 205 -4.41 -7.76 -10.58
CA GLY A 205 -4.96 -6.44 -10.36
C GLY A 205 -4.04 -5.31 -10.84
N ILE A 206 -2.73 -5.41 -10.58
CA ILE A 206 -1.74 -4.47 -11.11
C ILE A 206 -1.75 -4.48 -12.64
N ILE A 207 -1.74 -5.66 -13.26
CA ILE A 207 -1.83 -5.81 -14.73
C ILE A 207 -3.12 -5.17 -15.25
N ALA A 208 -4.25 -5.43 -14.60
CA ALA A 208 -5.54 -4.84 -14.96
C ALA A 208 -5.52 -3.31 -14.88
N ALA A 209 -4.84 -2.72 -13.90
CA ALA A 209 -4.71 -1.25 -13.78
C ALA A 209 -3.97 -0.61 -14.96
N PHE A 210 -3.08 -1.34 -15.63
CA PHE A 210 -2.43 -0.88 -16.87
C PHE A 210 -3.31 -1.09 -18.11
N ILE A 211 -4.07 -2.19 -18.14
CA ILE A 211 -4.78 -2.64 -19.34
C ILE A 211 -6.20 -2.07 -19.44
N LEU A 212 -7.00 -2.17 -18.38
CA LEU A 212 -8.42 -1.83 -18.40
C LEU A 212 -8.72 -0.39 -18.88
N PRO A 213 -7.91 0.63 -18.52
CA PRO A 213 -8.16 2.00 -19.00
C PRO A 213 -8.16 2.13 -20.52
N ALA A 214 -7.45 1.25 -21.24
CA ALA A 214 -7.43 1.26 -22.70
C ALA A 214 -8.76 0.81 -23.34
N PHE A 215 -9.66 0.20 -22.56
CA PHE A 215 -10.97 -0.28 -23.00
C PHE A 215 -12.13 0.52 -22.40
N SER A 216 -11.85 1.50 -21.54
CA SER A 216 -12.85 2.38 -20.92
C SER A 216 -12.90 3.77 -21.55
N ALA A 217 -12.21 3.96 -22.68
CA ALA A 217 -12.21 5.19 -23.48
C ALA A 217 -13.42 5.23 -24.42
#